data_AF-A0A8J3Z575-F1
#
_entry.id   AF-A0A8J3Z575-F1
#
_cell.length_a   1.000
_cell.length_b   1.000
_cell.length_c   1.000
_cell.angle_alpha   90.00
_cell.angle_beta   90.00
_cell.angle_gamma   90.00
#
_symmetry.space_group_name_H-M   'P 1'
#
loop_
_entity.id
_entity.type
_entity.pdbx_description
1 polymer ?
#
loop_
_entity_poly.entity_id
_entity_poly.type
_entity_poly.pdbx_seq_one_letter_code
_entity_poly.pdbx_strand_id
1 'polypeptide(L)'
;MPYEWDDWALAALFSIESDEVRQVLEAKRRWPRRATSATGVAVLTVWGRTATGRPLIVAVYHRAGRTWKIIGARDMTDEELSEFGRWEETP
;
A
#
# COMPACT_ATOMS: atom_id res chain seq x y z
N MET A 1 -7.75 3.93 13.17
CA MET A 1 -8.11 4.77 12.01
C MET A 1 -8.84 3.86 11.04
N PRO A 2 -10.13 4.07 10.72
CA PRO A 2 -10.83 3.19 9.78
C PRO A 2 -10.32 3.46 8.35
N TYR A 3 -9.91 2.40 7.66
CA TYR A 3 -9.62 2.42 6.23
C TYR A 3 -10.87 1.97 5.50
N GLU A 4 -11.36 2.78 4.57
CA GLU A 4 -12.52 2.43 3.74
C GLU A 4 -12.06 2.13 2.32
N TRP A 5 -12.66 1.13 1.69
CA TRP A 5 -12.43 0.85 0.28
C TRP A 5 -13.27 1.81 -0.58
N ASP A 6 -12.72 2.30 -1.68
CA ASP A 6 -13.55 2.93 -2.71
C ASP A 6 -14.22 1.86 -3.58
N ASP A 7 -15.43 2.10 -4.09
CA ASP A 7 -16.22 1.08 -4.81
C ASP A 7 -15.49 0.52 -6.04
N TRP A 8 -14.62 1.32 -6.66
CA TRP A 8 -13.79 0.95 -7.80
C TRP A 8 -12.41 0.38 -7.40
N ALA A 9 -11.99 0.53 -6.14
CA ALA A 9 -10.66 0.14 -5.69
C ALA A 9 -10.47 -1.38 -5.61
N LEU A 10 -11.57 -2.12 -5.39
CA LEU A 10 -11.56 -3.59 -5.52
C LEU A 10 -11.23 -4.03 -6.94
N ALA A 11 -11.62 -3.26 -7.97
CA ALA A 11 -11.26 -3.56 -9.36
C ALA A 11 -9.80 -3.21 -9.70
N ALA A 12 -9.15 -2.36 -8.89
CA ALA A 12 -7.74 -2.04 -9.02
C ALA A 12 -6.82 -3.08 -8.33
N LEU A 13 -7.40 -4.03 -7.60
CA LEU A 13 -6.67 -5.18 -7.06
C LEU A 13 -6.35 -6.13 -8.21
N PHE A 14 -5.18 -5.96 -8.81
CA PHE A 14 -4.61 -6.98 -9.70
C PHE A 14 -4.17 -8.19 -8.87
N SER A 15 -5.10 -9.13 -8.64
CA SER A 15 -4.83 -10.40 -7.95
C SER A 15 -4.31 -10.29 -6.51
N ILE A 16 -4.73 -9.26 -5.79
CA ILE A 16 -4.40 -9.08 -4.36
C ILE A 16 -5.68 -9.07 -3.55
N GLU A 17 -5.73 -9.86 -2.50
CA GLU A 17 -6.90 -9.94 -1.65
C GLU A 17 -6.99 -8.73 -0.72
N SER A 18 -8.22 -8.29 -0.42
CA SER A 18 -8.47 -7.20 0.52
C SER A 18 -7.86 -7.44 1.91
N ASP A 19 -7.75 -8.71 2.33
CA ASP A 19 -7.09 -9.10 3.57
C ASP A 19 -5.56 -8.93 3.53
N GLU A 20 -4.91 -9.24 2.39
CA GLU A 20 -3.46 -9.01 2.22
C GLU A 20 -3.12 -7.52 2.35
N VAL A 21 -3.99 -6.66 1.83
CA VAL A 21 -3.87 -5.20 1.98
C VAL A 21 -3.98 -4.77 3.44
N ARG A 22 -4.96 -5.30 4.17
CA ARG A 22 -5.12 -5.03 5.59
C ARG A 22 -3.90 -5.48 6.38
N GLN A 23 -3.35 -6.65 6.09
CA GLN A 23 -2.13 -7.16 6.72
C GLN A 23 -0.95 -6.20 6.55
N VAL A 24 -0.75 -5.64 5.35
CA VAL A 24 0.32 -4.67 5.09
C VAL A 24 0.09 -3.35 5.82
N LEU A 25 -1.15 -2.85 5.86
CA LEU A 25 -1.50 -1.61 6.58
C LEU A 25 -1.37 -1.76 8.10
N GLU A 26 -1.69 -2.94 8.63
CA GLU A 26 -1.59 -3.30 10.05
C GLU A 26 -0.19 -3.80 10.45
N ALA A 27 0.70 -4.02 9.48
CA ALA A 27 2.05 -4.52 9.73
C ALA A 27 2.82 -3.57 10.66
N LYS A 28 3.54 -4.17 11.63
CA LYS A 28 4.43 -3.43 12.55
C LYS A 28 5.54 -2.70 11.80
N ARG A 29 6.05 -3.33 10.75
CA ARG A 29 7.13 -2.81 9.91
C ARG A 29 6.57 -2.47 8.54
N ARG A 30 6.18 -1.21 8.38
CA ARG A 30 5.64 -0.65 7.14
C ARG A 30 6.31 0.68 6.84
N TRP A 31 6.56 0.94 5.57
CA TRP A 31 7.21 2.16 5.12
C TRP A 31 6.24 3.03 4.32
N PRO A 32 5.70 4.11 4.92
CA PRO A 32 4.85 5.06 4.20
C PRO A 32 5.70 5.99 3.32
N ARG A 33 5.42 6.00 2.01
CA ARG A 33 6.05 6.87 1.00
C ARG A 33 5.01 7.65 0.21
N ARG A 34 5.29 8.93 -0.03
CA ARG A 34 4.49 9.74 -0.96
C ARG A 34 4.78 9.29 -2.39
N ALA A 35 3.74 9.11 -3.18
CA ALA A 35 3.83 8.79 -4.59
C ALA A 35 2.81 9.63 -5.38
N THR A 36 2.95 9.62 -6.69
CA THR A 36 2.00 10.26 -7.60
C THR A 36 1.33 9.17 -8.43
N SER A 37 0.01 9.18 -8.50
CA SER A 37 -0.74 8.26 -9.37
C SER A 37 -0.41 8.52 -10.85
N ALA A 38 -0.72 7.56 -11.72
CA ALA A 38 -0.61 7.75 -13.17
C ALA A 38 -1.43 8.95 -13.69
N THR A 39 -2.46 9.36 -12.93
CA THR A 39 -3.31 10.52 -13.22
C THR A 39 -2.81 11.83 -12.61
N GLY A 40 -1.61 11.85 -12.01
CA GLY A 40 -1.00 13.07 -11.44
C GLY A 40 -1.47 13.43 -10.03
N VAL A 41 -2.23 12.56 -9.35
CA VAL A 41 -2.75 12.81 -8.01
C VAL A 41 -1.73 12.38 -6.96
N ALA A 42 -1.46 13.25 -5.98
CA ALA A 42 -0.62 12.90 -4.83
C ALA A 42 -1.33 11.85 -3.96
N VAL A 43 -0.67 10.71 -3.80
CA VAL A 43 -1.17 9.56 -3.01
C VAL A 43 -0.11 9.15 -1.99
N LEU A 44 -0.53 8.43 -0.95
CA LEU A 44 0.37 7.81 0.00
C LEU A 44 0.43 6.32 -0.33
N THR A 45 1.63 5.80 -0.54
CA THR A 45 1.87 4.37 -0.69
C THR A 45 2.44 3.82 0.61
N VAL A 46 1.97 2.66 1.04
CA VAL A 46 2.44 1.94 2.22
C VAL A 46 3.06 0.65 1.74
N TRP A 47 4.36 0.53 1.97
CA TRP A 47 5.15 -0.60 1.55
C TRP A 47 5.29 -1.53 2.74
N GLY A 48 5.04 -2.82 2.55
CA GLY A 48 5.17 -3.79 3.62
C GLY A 48 5.08 -5.22 3.12
N ARG A 49 5.15 -6.16 4.06
CA ARG A 49 4.99 -7.59 3.77
C ARG A 49 3.68 -8.09 4.38
N THR A 50 3.02 -8.98 3.66
CA THR A 50 1.91 -9.78 4.21
C THR A 50 2.42 -10.72 5.29
N ALA A 51 1.51 -11.37 6.02
CA ALA A 51 1.86 -12.42 6.99
C ALA A 51 2.57 -13.62 6.33
N THR A 52 2.35 -13.85 5.04
CA THR A 52 3.03 -14.88 4.23
C THR A 52 4.39 -14.43 3.69
N GLY A 53 4.82 -13.20 3.98
CA GLY A 53 6.10 -12.64 3.54
C GLY A 53 6.09 -12.00 2.14
N ARG A 54 4.93 -11.97 1.47
CA ARG A 54 4.77 -11.39 0.14
C ARG A 54 4.89 -9.86 0.22
N PRO A 55 5.82 -9.23 -0.54
CA PRO A 55 6.02 -7.79 -0.51
C PRO A 55 4.99 -7.05 -1.37
N LEU A 56 4.21 -6.17 -0.76
CA LEU A 56 3.14 -5.42 -1.43
C LEU A 56 3.29 -3.91 -1.20
N ILE A 57 2.85 -3.14 -2.20
CA ILE A 57 2.64 -1.71 -2.11
C ILE A 57 1.14 -1.44 -2.12
N VAL A 58 0.66 -0.81 -1.05
CA VAL A 58 -0.73 -0.38 -0.90
C VAL A 58 -0.83 1.11 -1.14
N ALA A 59 -1.57 1.54 -2.15
CA ALA A 59 -1.84 2.94 -2.40
C ALA A 59 -3.12 3.36 -1.67
N VAL A 60 -2.99 4.41 -0.84
CA VAL A 60 -4.08 5.06 -0.14
C VAL A 60 -4.12 6.55 -0.49
N TYR A 61 -5.32 7.08 -0.61
CA TYR A 61 -5.57 8.48 -0.89
C TYR A 61 -6.40 9.05 0.27
N HIS A 62 -6.03 10.26 0.69
CA HIS A 62 -6.78 10.97 1.71
C HIS A 62 -7.93 11.76 1.06
N ARG A 63 -9.16 11.28 1.26
CA ARG A 63 -10.35 12.06 0.89
C ARG A 63 -10.62 13.08 1.99
N ALA A 64 -11.09 14.28 1.64
CA ALA A 64 -11.41 15.33 2.59
C ALA A 64 -12.16 14.79 3.82
N GLY A 65 -11.65 15.05 5.03
CA GLY A 65 -12.14 14.45 6.28
C GLY A 65 -11.05 13.72 7.07
N ARG A 66 -11.43 12.67 7.82
CA ARG A 66 -10.52 11.75 8.57
C ARG A 66 -10.42 10.36 7.91
N THR A 67 -10.86 10.24 6.66
CA THR A 67 -11.04 8.94 6.00
C THR A 67 -9.96 8.73 4.96
N TRP A 68 -9.22 7.64 5.13
CA TRP A 68 -8.27 7.17 4.13
C TRP A 68 -8.96 6.13 3.26
N LYS A 69 -8.91 6.36 1.95
CA LYS A 69 -9.42 5.41 0.97
C LYS A 69 -8.29 4.59 0.37
N ILE A 70 -8.45 3.28 0.36
CA ILE A 70 -7.56 2.40 -0.40
C ILE A 70 -7.98 2.51 -1.86
N ILE A 71 -7.01 2.82 -2.73
CA ILE A 71 -7.23 3.02 -4.17
C ILE A 71 -6.61 1.91 -5.02
N GLY A 72 -5.81 1.04 -4.41
CA GLY A 72 -5.24 -0.14 -5.05
C GLY A 72 -4.10 -0.75 -4.26
N ALA A 73 -3.72 -1.95 -4.65
CA ALA A 73 -2.50 -2.61 -4.18
C ALA A 73 -1.86 -3.35 -5.36
N ARG A 74 -0.55 -3.51 -5.30
CA ARG A 74 0.23 -4.31 -6.26
C ARG A 74 1.44 -4.94 -5.59
N ASP A 75 1.99 -5.97 -6.22
CA ASP A 75 3.30 -6.49 -5.87
C ASP A 75 4.39 -5.41 -6.07
N MET A 76 5.43 -5.48 -5.24
CA MET A 76 6.66 -4.73 -5.46
C MET A 76 7.38 -5.27 -6.70
N THR A 77 7.99 -4.38 -7.49
CA THR A 77 8.97 -4.79 -8.50
C THR A 77 10.32 -5.15 -7.83
N ASP A 78 11.23 -5.80 -8.54
CA ASP A 78 12.55 -6.18 -8.00
C ASP A 78 13.37 -4.97 -7.51
N GLU A 79 13.25 -3.84 -8.20
CA GLU A 79 13.90 -2.58 -7.82
C GLU A 79 13.33 -2.02 -6.52
N GLU A 80 12.01 -2.03 -6.39
CA GLU A 80 11.30 -1.56 -5.19
C GLU A 80 11.54 -2.50 -4.01
N LEU A 81 11.57 -3.80 -4.24
CA LEU A 81 11.89 -4.79 -3.21
C LEU A 81 13.32 -4.59 -2.69
N SER A 82 14.27 -4.27 -3.58
CA SER A 82 15.65 -3.96 -3.22
C SER A 82 15.78 -2.65 -2.44
N GLU A 83 14.97 -1.64 -2.76
CA GLU A 83 14.87 -0.41 -1.97
C GLU A 83 14.23 -0.66 -0.60
N PHE A 84 13.13 -1.40 -0.57
CA PHE A 84 12.42 -1.77 0.64
C PHE A 84 13.29 -2.58 1.57
N GLY A 85 14.02 -3.58 1.06
CA GLY A 85 14.93 -4.40 1.84
C GLY A 85 16.03 -3.58 2.52
N ARG A 86 16.62 -2.61 1.81
CA ARG A 86 17.61 -1.68 2.41
C ARG A 86 17.00 -0.84 3.53
N TRP A 87 15.75 -0.40 3.38
CA TRP A 87 15.04 0.27 4.46
C TRP A 87 14.73 -0.67 5.62
N GLU A 88 14.36 -1.94 5.36
CA GLU A 88 14.15 -2.96 6.40
C GLU A 88 15.43 -3.31 7.17
N GLU A 89 16.60 -3.01 6.65
CA GLU A 89 17.88 -3.17 7.38
C GLU A 89 18.22 -1.95 8.25
N THR A 90 17.51 -0.84 8.08
CA THR A 90 17.70 0.36 8.90
C THR A 90 17.06 0.15 10.28
N PRO A 91 17.81 0.35 11.38
CA PRO A 91 17.35 0.11 12.75
C PRO A 91 16.36 1.16 13.29
#